data_AF-A0A2N3B2I6-F1
#
_entry.id   AF-A0A2N3B2I6-F1
#
_cell.length_a   1.000
_cell.length_b   1.000
_cell.length_c   1.000
_cell.angle_alpha   90.00
_cell.angle_beta   90.00
_cell.angle_gamma   90.00
#
_symmetry.space_group_name_H-M   'P 1'
#
loop_
_entity.id
_entity.type
_entity.pdbx_description
1 polymer ?
#
loop_
_entity_poly.entity_id
_entity_poly.type
_entity_poly.pdbx_seq_one_letter_code
_entity_poly.pdbx_strand_id
1 'polypeptide(L)' 'MAYPRDMSIADAIKQYGLPKTHRVHWSKARKDDVVRAVRDRAIPFAEARTRYLLSRSEFAQWEREYIAAGGKAARMEDA' A
#
# COMPACT_ATOMS: atom_id res chain seq x y z
N MET A 1 1.98 -15.28 -17.18
CA MET A 1 2.21 -15.45 -15.74
C MET A 1 0.90 -15.87 -15.11
N ALA A 2 0.76 -17.14 -14.72
CA ALA A 2 -0.46 -17.65 -14.09
C ALA A 2 -0.43 -17.30 -12.59
N TYR A 3 -1.45 -16.56 -12.13
CA TYR A 3 -1.56 -16.10 -10.75
C TYR A 3 -1.81 -17.27 -9.80
N PRO A 4 -1.00 -17.49 -8.75
CA PRO A 4 -1.45 -18.31 -7.63
C PRO A 4 -2.59 -17.59 -6.90
N ARG A 5 -3.66 -18.36 -6.65
CA ARG A 5 -5.05 -17.95 -6.43
C ARG A 5 -5.44 -17.98 -4.94
N ASP A 6 -4.47 -17.98 -4.04
CA ASP A 6 -4.72 -18.31 -2.63
C ASP A 6 -4.89 -17.09 -1.71
N MET A 7 -4.52 -15.89 -2.18
CA MET A 7 -4.97 -14.62 -1.58
C MET A 7 -5.53 -13.72 -2.68
N SER A 8 -6.85 -13.55 -2.67
CA SER A 8 -7.47 -12.57 -3.56
C SER A 8 -6.93 -11.19 -3.23
N ILE A 9 -6.45 -10.45 -4.24
CA ILE A 9 -6.04 -9.04 -4.11
C ILE A 9 -7.15 -8.22 -3.43
N ALA A 10 -8.42 -8.58 -3.69
CA ALA A 10 -9.58 -7.96 -3.04
C ALA A 10 -9.63 -8.19 -1.51
N ASP A 11 -9.14 -9.32 -1.02
CA ASP A 11 -9.06 -9.64 0.40
C ASP A 11 -7.89 -8.90 1.06
N ALA A 12 -6.72 -8.89 0.43
CA ALA A 12 -5.60 -8.05 0.86
C ALA A 12 -5.99 -6.56 0.93
N ILE A 13 -6.74 -6.07 -0.04
CA ILE A 13 -7.27 -4.70 -0.03
C ILE A 13 -8.18 -4.46 1.19
N LYS A 14 -9.05 -5.42 1.55
CA LYS A 14 -9.89 -5.30 2.75
C LYS A 14 -9.07 -5.36 4.04
N GLN A 15 -8.15 -6.32 4.13
CA GLN A 15 -7.31 -6.55 5.32
C GLN A 15 -6.44 -5.33 5.64
N TYR A 16 -5.88 -4.69 4.62
CA TYR A 16 -5.02 -3.51 4.76
C TYR A 16 -5.80 -2.18 4.73
N GLY A 17 -7.14 -2.22 4.59
CA GLY A 17 -7.97 -1.01 4.53
C GLY A 17 -7.72 -0.15 3.30
N LEU A 18 -7.23 -0.75 2.21
CA LEU A 18 -6.82 -0.02 1.03
C LEU A 18 -8.03 0.51 0.25
N PRO A 19 -7.92 1.71 -0.35
CA PRO A 19 -8.98 2.24 -1.19
C PRO A 19 -9.17 1.37 -2.43
N LYS A 20 -10.43 1.14 -2.83
CA LYS A 20 -10.75 0.35 -4.03
C LYS A 20 -10.35 1.05 -5.33
N THR A 21 -10.27 2.38 -5.30
CA THR A 21 -9.99 3.25 -6.45
C THR A 21 -8.92 4.28 -6.09
N HIS A 22 -8.27 4.86 -7.11
CA HIS A 22 -7.27 5.92 -6.92
C HIS A 22 -7.88 7.30 -6.60
N ARG A 23 -9.17 7.50 -6.89
CA ARG A 23 -9.89 8.77 -6.68
C ARG A 23 -10.29 8.93 -5.22
N VAL A 24 -9.28 9.05 -4.37
CA VAL A 24 -9.45 9.25 -2.94
C VAL A 24 -8.51 10.32 -2.45
N HIS A 25 -8.86 10.93 -1.33
CA HIS A 25 -7.91 11.76 -0.60
C HIS A 25 -6.76 10.88 -0.06
N TRP A 26 -5.54 11.13 -0.53
CA TRP A 26 -4.33 10.42 -0.14
C TRP A 26 -3.73 11.04 1.12
N SER A 27 -4.28 10.68 2.28
CA SER A 27 -3.66 10.98 3.57
C SER A 27 -2.35 10.20 3.74
N LYS A 28 -1.45 10.71 4.58
CA LYS A 28 -0.20 10.01 4.94
C LYS A 28 -0.46 8.57 5.35
N ALA A 29 -1.45 8.37 6.24
CA ALA A 29 -1.90 7.05 6.64
C ALA A 29 -2.22 6.12 5.44
N ARG A 30 -3.02 6.55 4.47
CA ARG A 30 -3.37 5.69 3.32
C ARG A 30 -2.17 5.35 2.45
N LYS A 31 -1.22 6.28 2.29
CA LYS A 31 0.03 6.03 1.56
C LYS A 31 0.84 4.95 2.27
N ASP A 32 0.96 5.06 3.60
CA ASP A 32 1.66 4.09 4.45
C ASP A 32 1.02 2.70 4.37
N ASP A 33 -0.32 2.59 4.32
CA ASP A 33 -0.99 1.31 4.15
C ASP A 33 -0.66 0.64 2.81
N VAL A 34 -0.61 1.41 1.72
CA VAL A 34 -0.23 0.90 0.40
C VAL A 34 1.22 0.44 0.40
N VAL A 35 2.13 1.24 0.96
CA VAL A 35 3.55 0.87 1.08
C VAL A 35 3.71 -0.41 1.90
N ARG A 36 3.03 -0.50 3.04
CA ARG A 36 3.03 -1.67 3.90
C ARG A 36 2.51 -2.91 3.17
N ALA A 37 1.36 -2.82 2.50
CA ALA A 37 0.77 -3.95 1.78
C ALA A 37 1.67 -4.46 0.63
N VAL A 38 2.41 -3.57 -0.03
CA VAL A 38 3.40 -3.95 -1.06
C VAL A 38 4.64 -4.61 -0.42
N ARG A 39 5.13 -4.08 0.71
CA ARG A 39 6.29 -4.63 1.43
C ARG A 39 6.01 -6.00 2.04
N ASP A 40 4.81 -6.18 2.59
CA ASP A 40 4.32 -7.45 3.14
C ASP A 40 4.00 -8.49 2.04
N ARG A 41 4.19 -8.12 0.76
CA ARG A 41 3.87 -8.93 -0.42
C ARG A 41 2.39 -9.33 -0.53
N ALA A 42 1.50 -8.62 0.18
CA ALA A 42 0.06 -8.82 0.11
C ALA A 42 -0.51 -8.36 -1.25
N ILE A 43 0.07 -7.31 -1.84
CA ILE A 43 -0.19 -6.90 -3.21
C ILE A 43 1.13 -6.66 -3.97
N PRO A 44 1.24 -7.05 -5.25
CA PRO A 44 2.43 -6.74 -6.03
C PRO A 44 2.46 -5.25 -6.44
N PHE A 45 3.66 -4.68 -6.57
CA PHE A 45 3.82 -3.27 -7.00
C PHE A 45 3.16 -2.98 -8.37
N ALA A 46 3.20 -3.93 -9.30
CA ALA A 46 2.55 -3.79 -10.60
C ALA A 46 1.03 -3.57 -10.47
N GLU A 47 0.38 -4.24 -9.51
CA GLU A 47 -1.04 -4.05 -9.22
C GLU A 47 -1.28 -2.68 -8.57
N ALA A 48 -0.47 -2.30 -7.59
CA ALA A 48 -0.57 -0.98 -6.95
C ALA A 48 -0.41 0.16 -7.96
N ARG A 49 0.56 0.04 -8.88
CA ARG A 49 0.77 0.98 -9.98
C ARG A 49 -0.44 1.08 -10.90
N THR A 50 -0.97 -0.04 -11.38
CA THR A 50 -2.14 -0.03 -12.28
C THR A 50 -3.38 0.54 -11.59
N ARG A 51 -3.57 0.21 -10.31
CA ARG A 51 -4.79 0.54 -9.57
C ARG A 51 -4.80 1.97 -9.02
N TYR A 52 -3.64 2.45 -8.57
CA TYR A 52 -3.47 3.77 -7.98
C TYR A 52 -2.79 4.78 -8.90
N LEU A 53 -2.45 4.37 -10.13
CA LEU A 53 -1.77 5.19 -11.14
C LEU A 53 -0.43 5.77 -10.65
N LEU A 54 0.22 5.08 -9.71
CA LEU A 54 1.45 5.53 -9.08
C LEU A 54 2.65 5.32 -9.99
N SER A 55 3.51 6.32 -10.07
CA SER A 55 4.83 6.15 -10.67
C SER A 55 5.78 5.44 -9.71
N ARG A 56 6.86 4.84 -10.24
CA ARG A 56 7.90 4.22 -9.41
C ARG A 56 8.56 5.23 -8.47
N SER A 57 8.78 6.46 -8.94
CA SER A 57 9.36 7.55 -8.15
C SER A 57 8.43 8.00 -7.03
N GLU A 58 7.13 8.06 -7.29
CA GLU A 58 6.11 8.43 -6.31
C GLU A 58 6.00 7.39 -5.20
N PHE A 59 5.99 6.10 -5.56
CA PHE A 59 6.03 5.03 -4.57
C PHE A 59 7.33 5.04 -3.75
N ALA A 60 8.48 5.30 -4.39
CA ALA A 60 9.75 5.41 -3.68
C ALA A 60 9.77 6.60 -2.69
N GLN A 61 9.09 7.70 -3.02
CA GLN A 61 8.90 8.81 -2.08
C GLN A 61 8.08 8.36 -0.87
N TRP A 62 6.94 7.70 -1.09
CA TRP A 62 6.10 7.20 0.01
C TRP A 62 6.84 6.19 0.88
N GLU A 63 7.65 5.32 0.28
CA GLU A 63 8.47 4.36 1.02
C GLU A 63 9.50 5.05 1.92
N ARG A 64 10.15 6.11 1.43
CA ARG A 64 11.07 6.91 2.25
C ARG A 64 10.34 7.59 3.39
N GLU A 65 9.18 8.18 3.13
CA GLU A 65 8.35 8.80 4.16
C GLU A 65 7.90 7.78 5.21
N TYR A 66 7.51 6.57 4.78
CA TYR A 66 7.12 5.47 5.66
C TYR A 66 8.28 5.03 6.57
N ILE A 67 9.49 4.86 6.02
CA ILE A 67 10.68 4.49 6.80
C ILE A 67 11.07 5.62 7.75
N ALA A 68 11.07 6.87 7.28
CA ALA A 68 11.40 8.05 8.09
C ALA A 68 10.41 8.26 9.23
N ALA A 69 9.14 7.91 9.02
CA ALA A 69 8.09 7.97 10.04
C ALA A 69 8.13 6.79 11.02
N GLY A 70 9.10 5.87 10.97
CA GLY A 70 9.18 4.72 11.88
C GLY A 70 8.28 3.53 11.48
N GLY A 71 7.69 3.56 10.28
CA GLY A 71 6.92 2.47 9.72
C GLY A 71 5.71 2.07 10.56
N LYS A 72 5.58 0.77 10.88
CA LYS A 72 4.48 0.22 11.69
C LYS A 72 4.49 0.74 13.13
N ALA A 73 5.64 1.12 13.67
CA ALA A 73 5.79 1.51 15.08
C ALA A 73 5.04 2.81 15.39
N ALA A 74 5.19 3.84 14.54
CA ALA A 74 4.57 5.15 14.76
C ALA A 74 3.03 5.15 14.69
N ARG A 75 2.43 4.16 14.02
CA ARG A 75 0.96 4.02 14.02
C ARG A 75 0.39 3.40 15.29
N MET A 76 1.21 2.67 16.06
CA MET A 76 0.78 2.12 17.35
C MET A 76 0.79 3.19 18.46
N GLU A 77 1.46 4.32 18.22
CA GLU A 77 1.58 5.44 19.16
C GLU A 77 0.47 6.50 18.99
N ASP A 78 -0.27 6.47 17.87
CA ASP A 78 -1.30 7.45 17.51
C ASP A 78 -2.74 6.89 17.67
N ALA A 79 -2.91 5.78 18.43
CA ALA A 79 -4.17 5.05 18.59
C ALA A 79 -4.73 5.12 20.03
#